data_AF-A0A7X9ECD6-F1
#
_entry.id   AF-A0A7X9ECD6-F1
#
_cell.length_a   1.000
_cell.length_b   1.000
_cell.length_c   1.000
_cell.angle_alpha   90.00
_cell.angle_beta   90.00
_cell.angle_gamma   90.00
#
_symmetry.space_group_name_H-M   'P 1'
#
loop_
_entity.id
_entity.type
_entity.pdbx_description
1 polymer ?
#
loop_
_entity_poly.entity_id
_entity_poly.type
_entity_poly.pdbx_seq_one_letter_code
_entity_poly.pdbx_strand_id
1 'polypeptide(L)' 'MVRFVCLQCNVEEDIPKVVVEYCDAMDDGDISVPPRFSCEKCGGEMIPKKYKGVHGIQYEY' A
#
# COMPACT_ATOMS: atom_id res chain seq x y z
N MET A 1 -3.00 -10.91 -3.86
CA MET A 1 -2.10 -10.18 -2.94
C MET A 1 -1.53 -8.98 -3.66
N VAL A 2 -1.15 -7.94 -2.92
CA VAL A 2 -0.42 -6.77 -3.40
C VAL A 2 0.87 -6.70 -2.61
N ARG A 3 1.99 -6.51 -3.30
CA ARG A 3 3.31 -6.50 -2.66
C ARG A 3 3.67 -5.10 -2.20
N PHE A 4 4.00 -4.99 -0.93
CA PHE A 4 4.45 -3.75 -0.29
C PHE A 4 5.92 -3.83 0.03
N VAL A 5 6.60 -2.68 0.03
CA VAL A 5 8.00 -2.56 0.44
C VAL A 5 8.11 -1.49 1.51
N CYS A 6 8.85 -1.81 2.58
CA CYS A 6 9.16 -0.85 3.63
C CYS A 6 10.26 0.10 3.18
N LEU A 7 10.01 1.40 3.28
CA LEU A 7 10.96 2.46 2.90
C LEU A 7 12.15 2.62 3.85
N GLN A 8 12.11 1.94 5.00
CA GLN A 8 13.14 2.03 6.04
C GLN A 8 14.06 0.81 6.08
N CYS A 9 13.49 -0.40 6.05
CA CYS A 9 14.27 -1.64 6.19
C CYS A 9 14.23 -2.56 4.96
N ASN A 10 13.57 -2.13 3.87
CA ASN A 10 13.48 -2.84 2.59
C ASN A 10 12.87 -4.24 2.65
N VAL A 11 12.18 -4.60 3.74
CA VAL A 11 11.40 -5.85 3.77
C VAL A 11 10.18 -5.72 2.86
N GLU A 12 9.83 -6.82 2.20
CA GLU A 12 8.63 -6.92 1.38
C GLU A 12 7.58 -7.77 2.10
N GLU A 13 6.33 -7.31 2.07
CA GLU A 13 5.19 -8.00 2.68
C GLU A 13 4.07 -8.11 1.65
N ASP A 14 3.40 -9.26 1.60
CA ASP A 14 2.27 -9.49 0.70
C ASP A 14 0.95 -9.27 1.46
N ILE A 15 0.28 -8.16 1.15
CA ILE A 15 -0.98 -7.78 1.79
C ILE A 15 -2.16 -8.28 0.94
N PRO A 16 -3.22 -8.87 1.54
CA PRO A 16 -4.41 -9.27 0.80
C PRO A 16 -5.04 -8.12 0.04
N LYS A 17 -5.32 -8.32 -1.25
CA LYS A 17 -5.87 -7.27 -2.12
C LYS A 17 -7.19 -6.70 -1.58
N VAL A 18 -8.03 -7.56 -0.99
CA VAL A 18 -9.29 -7.16 -0.35
C VAL A 18 -9.08 -6.18 0.81
N VAL A 19 -8.00 -6.34 1.59
CA VAL A 19 -7.65 -5.42 2.68
C VAL A 19 -7.18 -4.09 2.09
N VAL A 20 -6.31 -4.14 1.08
CA VAL A 20 -5.82 -2.92 0.39
C VAL A 20 -6.98 -2.14 -0.23
N GLU A 21 -7.87 -2.81 -0.97
CA GLU A 21 -9.03 -2.17 -1.61
C GLU A 21 -10.05 -1.64 -0.60
N TYR A 22 -10.24 -2.34 0.52
CA TYR A 22 -11.09 -1.86 1.60
C TYR A 22 -10.52 -0.59 2.24
N CYS A 23 -9.22 -0.57 2.54
CA CYS A 23 -8.55 0.63 3.07
C CYS A 23 -8.58 1.78 2.05
N ASP A 24 -8.27 1.52 0.78
CA ASP A 24 -8.28 2.51 -0.32
C ASP A 24 -9.68 3.12 -0.52
N ALA A 25 -10.75 2.33 -0.39
CA ALA A 25 -12.12 2.82 -0.54
C ALA A 25 -12.63 3.61 0.68
N MET A 26 -12.02 3.41 1.86
CA MET A 26 -12.40 4.09 3.10
C MET A 26 -11.54 5.33 3.39
N ASP A 27 -10.39 5.46 2.74
CA ASP A 27 -9.51 6.62 2.86
C ASP A 27 -10.10 7.81 2.07
N ASP A 28 -10.43 8.88 2.78
CA ASP A 28 -10.90 10.15 2.21
C ASP A 28 -9.74 11.13 1.93
N GLY A 29 -8.50 10.64 2.01
CA GLY A 29 -7.27 11.37 1.72
C GLY A 29 -7.04 11.66 0.23
N ASP A 30 -5.79 12.03 -0.08
CA ASP A 30 -5.37 12.35 -1.44
C ASP A 30 -5.27 11.08 -2.29
N ILE A 31 -6.18 10.93 -3.26
CA ILE A 31 -6.21 9.79 -4.19
C ILE A 31 -4.93 9.63 -5.04
N SER A 32 -4.06 10.64 -5.11
CA SER A 32 -2.75 10.51 -5.79
C SER A 32 -1.72 9.75 -4.95
N VAL A 33 -1.98 9.56 -3.66
CA VAL A 33 -1.15 8.80 -2.74
C VAL A 33 -1.70 7.38 -2.61
N PRO A 34 -0.86 6.33 -2.78
CA PRO A 34 -1.32 4.97 -2.58
C PRO A 34 -1.60 4.67 -1.09
N PRO A 35 -2.43 3.66 -0.79
CA PRO A 35 -2.58 3.13 0.56
C PRO A 35 -1.23 2.78 1.19
N ARG A 36 -1.06 3.09 2.48
CA ARG A 36 0.19 2.84 3.22
C ARG A 36 -0.07 1.94 4.42
N PHE A 37 0.92 1.12 4.76
CA PHE A 37 0.86 0.23 5.93
C PHE A 37 2.10 0.40 6.79
N SER A 38 1.99 -0.01 8.06
CA SER A 38 3.14 -0.09 8.96
C SER A 38 3.83 -1.43 8.79
N CYS A 39 5.14 -1.39 8.56
CA CYS A 39 5.97 -2.58 8.48
C CYS A 39 5.96 -3.36 9.80
N GLU A 40 5.70 -4.66 9.74
CA GLU A 40 5.65 -5.51 10.94
C GLU A 40 7.03 -5.63 11.62
N LYS A 41 8.11 -5.48 10.84
CA LYS A 41 9.49 -5.63 11.34
C LYS A 41 10.01 -4.39 12.06
N CYS A 42 9.73 -3.19 11.57
CA CYS A 42 10.35 -1.96 12.08
C CYS A 42 9.38 -0.79 12.31
N GLY A 43 8.08 -0.97 12.07
CA GLY A 43 7.07 0.09 12.17
C GLY A 43 7.18 1.19 11.11
N GLY A 44 8.10 1.06 10.16
CA GLY A 44 8.31 2.02 9.09
C GLY A 44 7.19 2.00 8.05
N GLU A 45 7.06 3.08 7.29
CA GLU A 45 6.06 3.19 6.25
C GLU A 45 6.32 2.21 5.10
N MET A 46 5.26 1.54 4.65
CA MET A 46 5.26 0.65 3.50
C MET A 46 4.33 1.17 2.40
N ILE A 47 4.79 1.07 1.16
CA ILE A 47 4.01 1.43 -0.03
C ILE A 47 3.97 0.27 -1.03
N PRO A 48 2.91 0.19 -1.87
CA PRO A 48 2.77 -0.91 -2.81
C PRO A 48 3.77 -0.74 -3.96
N LYS A 49 4.43 -1.83 -4.37
CA LYS A 49 5.32 -1.81 -5.54
C LYS A 49 4.54 -1.59 -6.84
N LYS A 50 3.34 -2.17 -6.92
CA LYS A 50 2.43 -2.02 -8.05
C LYS A 50 1.00 -2.26 -7.62
N TYR A 51 0.14 -1.26 -7.80
CA TYR A 51 -1.27 -1.36 -7.42
C TYR A 51 -2.13 -0.47 -8.31
N LYS A 52 -3.33 -0.92 -8.65
CA LYS A 52 -4.35 -0.09 -9.29
C LYS A 52 -5.46 0.14 -8.26
N GLY A 53 -5.58 1.39 -7.81
CA GLY A 53 -6.55 1.80 -6.81
C GLY A 53 -7.99 1.69 -7.28
N VAL A 54 -8.93 1.78 -6.34
CA VAL A 54 -10.38 1.72 -6.59
C VAL A 54 -10.86 2.87 -7.48
N HIS A 55 -10.13 3.98 -7.51
CA HIS A 55 -10.35 5.13 -8.40
C HIS A 55 -9.72 4.97 -9.80
N GLY A 56 -9.08 3.83 -10.08
CA GLY A 56 -8.48 3.51 -11.37
C GLY A 56 -7.07 4.07 -11.59
N ILE A 57 -6.51 4.76 -10.60
CA ILE A 57 -5.13 5.28 -10.60
C ILE A 57 -4.15 4.12 -10.45
N GLN A 58 -3.06 4.14 -11.21
CA GLN A 58 -1.99 3.16 -11.11
C GLN A 58 -0.82 3.75 -10.33
N TYR A 59 -0.40 3.05 -9.27
CA TYR A 59 0.74 3.39 -8.43
C TYR A 59 1.88 2.40 -8.68
N GLU A 60 3.11 2.90 -8.77
CA GLU A 60 4.33 2.12 -8.98
C GLU A 60 5.48 2.78 -8.21
N TYR A 61 6.26 1.97 -7.48
CA TYR A 61 7.41 2.39 -6.67
C TYR A 61 8.74 2.03 -7.35
#